data_AF-A0A401RZT0-F1
#
_entry.id   AF-A0A401RZT0-F1
#
_cell.length_a   1.000
_cell.length_b   1.000
_cell.length_c   1.000
_cell.angle_alpha   90.00
_cell.angle_beta   90.00
_cell.angle_gamma   90.00
#
_symmetry.space_group_name_H-M   'P 1'
#
loop_
_entity.id
_entity.type
_entity.pdbx_description
1 polymer ?
#
loop_
_entity_poly.entity_id
_entity_poly.type
_entity_poly.pdbx_seq_one_letter_code
_entity_poly.pdbx_strand_id
1 'polypeptide(L)'
;MSSSEDDNEYEPSIISLVTSDESASSSDNGYSLSSEEEEEEEEDGRIWCRHVVSEECVLPPPPRFPFTGNPGISIDQDTADMTPLDFFSLLCDNRIIDRVVDETNRFAEQTGERGCIWRPVTKAEICVVFALKMLGGIVKMPDQEMNWSKDELLERPIFFCRK
;
A
#
# COMPACT_ATOMS: atom_id res chain seq x y z
N MET A 1 19.95 35.35 56.67
CA MET A 1 20.80 34.22 56.25
C MET A 1 19.84 33.16 55.72
N SER A 2 19.44 33.23 54.45
CA SER A 2 20.14 32.74 53.23
C SER A 2 20.11 31.21 53.18
N SER A 3 19.21 30.60 52.37
CA SER A 3 19.36 30.14 50.96
C SER A 3 20.11 28.79 50.91
N SER A 4 19.65 27.77 50.17
CA SER A 4 19.49 27.76 48.70
C SER A 4 18.45 26.76 48.18
N GLU A 5 17.74 27.18 47.13
CA GLU A 5 16.89 26.42 46.21
C GLU A 5 17.68 25.51 45.26
N ASP A 6 16.99 24.52 44.65
CA ASP A 6 17.17 24.21 43.23
C ASP A 6 15.94 23.44 42.70
N ASP A 7 14.96 24.19 42.19
CA ASP A 7 13.89 23.75 41.30
C ASP A 7 14.37 24.01 39.87
N ASN A 8 14.31 23.00 38.99
CA ASN A 8 14.40 23.24 37.55
C ASN A 8 13.21 22.59 36.84
N GLU A 9 12.24 23.47 36.59
CA GLU A 9 11.03 23.31 35.78
C GLU A 9 11.43 23.43 34.30
N TYR A 10 11.14 22.40 33.48
CA TYR A 10 11.32 22.45 32.04
C TYR A 10 9.99 22.76 31.37
N GLU A 11 9.82 24.02 30.90
CA GLU A 11 8.74 24.44 30.02
C GLU A 11 9.17 24.34 28.54
N PRO A 12 8.37 23.68 27.67
CA PRO A 12 8.55 23.78 26.23
C PRO A 12 7.93 25.10 25.72
N SER A 13 8.75 25.91 25.06
CA SER A 13 8.36 27.22 24.54
C SER A 13 7.38 27.06 23.36
N ILE A 14 6.16 27.54 23.54
CA ILE A 14 5.16 27.67 22.48
C ILE A 14 5.46 28.94 21.68
N ILE A 15 5.91 28.81 20.43
CA ILE A 15 6.01 29.94 19.50
C ILE A 15 4.62 30.18 18.90
N SER A 16 4.06 31.34 19.25
CA SER A 16 2.75 31.86 18.88
C SER A 16 2.70 32.39 17.44
N LEU A 17 1.73 31.87 16.68
CA LEU A 17 0.77 32.54 15.79
C LEU A 17 1.16 33.86 15.10
N VAL A 18 1.09 33.87 13.76
CA VAL A 18 0.48 34.99 13.04
C VAL A 18 -0.50 34.47 11.99
N THR A 19 -1.71 35.00 12.06
CA THR A 19 -2.81 34.81 11.12
C THR A 19 -2.74 35.88 10.03
N SER A 20 -2.85 35.55 8.76
CA SER A 20 -3.42 36.41 7.70
C SER A 20 -3.76 35.54 6.48
N ASP A 21 -4.88 35.89 5.86
CA ASP A 21 -5.60 35.18 4.82
C ASP A 21 -4.91 35.26 3.44
N GLU A 22 -5.49 34.56 2.47
CA GLU A 22 -5.33 34.61 1.00
C GLU A 22 -4.08 34.05 0.26
N SER A 23 -4.39 33.01 -0.55
CA SER A 23 -3.81 32.60 -1.85
C SER A 23 -2.78 31.46 -1.88
N ALA A 24 -3.07 30.47 -2.72
CA ALA A 24 -2.32 29.24 -2.94
C ALA A 24 -0.88 29.45 -3.46
N SER A 25 0.05 28.69 -2.89
CA SER A 25 1.28 28.26 -3.56
C SER A 25 1.85 27.02 -2.86
N SER A 26 1.85 25.85 -3.53
CA SER A 26 2.60 24.69 -3.05
C SER A 26 4.08 24.92 -3.33
N SER A 27 4.83 25.33 -2.32
CA SER A 27 6.29 25.41 -2.40
C SER A 27 6.88 24.08 -1.93
N ASP A 28 7.28 23.27 -2.90
CA ASP A 28 8.04 22.05 -2.71
C ASP A 28 9.47 22.43 -2.27
N ASN A 29 9.75 22.34 -0.97
CA ASN A 29 11.10 22.55 -0.45
C ASN A 29 11.86 21.23 -0.54
N GLY A 30 12.48 21.01 -1.70
CA GLY A 30 13.44 19.93 -1.93
C GLY A 30 14.66 20.09 -1.01
N TYR A 31 14.73 19.24 0.01
CA TYR A 31 15.92 19.03 0.82
C TYR A 31 16.94 18.25 -0.03
N SER A 32 18.10 18.84 -0.28
CA SER A 32 19.17 18.18 -1.03
C SER A 32 20.08 17.43 -0.04
N LEU A 33 19.99 16.10 -0.02
CA LEU A 33 20.93 15.22 0.67
C LEU A 33 21.97 14.74 -0.35
N SER A 34 23.15 15.35 -0.30
CA SER A 34 24.31 14.89 -1.06
C SER A 34 24.86 13.65 -0.36
N SER A 35 24.61 12.46 -0.94
CA SER A 35 25.31 11.23 -0.59
C SER A 35 26.14 10.82 -1.80
N GLU A 36 27.45 10.89 -1.64
CA GLU A 36 28.42 10.37 -2.60
C GLU A 36 28.44 8.85 -2.42
N GLU A 37 27.71 8.13 -3.28
CA GLU A 37 27.82 6.68 -3.40
C GLU A 37 28.22 6.34 -4.84
N GLU A 38 29.26 5.51 -4.93
CA GLU A 38 29.95 5.09 -6.14
C GLU A 38 29.00 4.34 -7.09
N GLU A 39 29.07 4.72 -8.37
CA GLU A 39 28.24 4.19 -9.45
C GLU A 39 28.53 2.71 -9.72
N GLU A 40 27.64 1.82 -9.30
CA GLU A 40 27.36 0.59 -10.04
C GLU A 40 26.06 0.82 -10.83
N GLU A 41 26.21 1.34 -12.05
CA GLU A 41 25.11 1.53 -13.00
C GLU A 41 24.56 0.16 -13.47
N GLU A 42 23.51 -0.33 -12.81
CA GLU A 42 22.46 -1.09 -13.49
C GLU A 42 21.15 -0.29 -13.44
N GLU A 43 21.15 0.88 -14.10
CA GLU A 43 19.94 1.65 -14.37
C GLU A 43 19.27 1.17 -15.67
N ASP A 44 18.85 -0.10 -15.76
CA ASP A 44 17.87 -0.52 -16.79
C ASP A 44 16.45 -0.51 -16.20
N GLY A 45 16.09 0.66 -15.66
CA GLY A 45 14.76 0.98 -15.18
C GLY A 45 14.10 1.99 -16.10
N ARG A 46 13.78 1.59 -17.33
CA ARG A 46 13.01 2.34 -18.35
C ARG A 46 12.40 3.66 -17.85
N ILE A 47 13.12 4.76 -18.07
CA ILE A 47 12.58 6.10 -17.87
C ILE A 47 11.41 6.27 -18.85
N TRP A 48 10.19 6.40 -18.34
CA TRP A 48 9.00 6.62 -19.16
C TRP A 48 9.00 8.06 -19.68
N CYS A 49 9.65 8.28 -20.81
CA CYS A 49 9.62 9.59 -21.48
C CYS A 49 8.27 9.80 -22.17
N ARG A 50 7.65 10.98 -21.95
CA ARG A 50 6.51 11.42 -22.75
C ARG A 50 6.97 11.58 -24.19
N HIS A 51 6.52 10.70 -25.07
CA HIS A 51 6.79 10.82 -26.49
C HIS A 51 6.05 12.05 -27.04
N VAL A 52 6.77 13.15 -27.26
CA VAL A 52 6.25 14.35 -27.91
C VAL A 52 6.29 14.08 -29.41
N VAL A 53 5.14 13.68 -29.97
CA VAL A 53 4.98 13.52 -31.41
C VAL A 53 4.93 14.92 -32.03
N SER A 54 5.97 15.30 -32.78
CA SER A 54 5.94 16.50 -33.62
C SER A 54 4.79 16.38 -34.63
N GLU A 55 4.05 17.47 -34.88
CA GLU A 55 2.89 17.49 -35.80
C GLU A 55 3.24 17.04 -37.23
N GLU A 56 4.52 17.08 -37.61
CA GLU A 56 5.04 16.59 -38.90
C GLU A 56 5.24 15.06 -38.98
N CYS A 57 5.04 14.32 -37.88
CA CYS A 57 5.23 12.86 -37.79
C CYS A 57 3.98 12.10 -37.33
N VAL A 58 2.78 12.59 -37.66
CA VAL A 58 1.53 11.88 -37.33
C VAL A 58 1.21 10.88 -38.44
N LEU A 59 1.69 9.63 -38.29
CA LEU A 59 1.17 8.52 -39.08
C LEU A 59 -0.34 8.34 -38.80
N PRO A 60 -1.14 7.91 -39.79
CA PRO A 60 -2.54 7.61 -39.54
C PRO A 60 -2.64 6.57 -38.41
N PRO A 61 -3.66 6.68 -37.53
CA PRO A 61 -3.83 5.72 -36.45
C PRO A 61 -3.91 4.30 -37.03
N PRO A 62 -3.32 3.29 -36.35
CA PRO A 62 -3.38 1.91 -36.81
C PRO A 62 -4.81 1.48 -37.13
N PRO A 63 -5.01 0.63 -38.16
CA PRO A 63 -6.32 0.09 -38.47
C PRO A 63 -6.95 -0.53 -37.23
N ARG A 64 -8.21 -0.17 -36.94
CA ARG A 64 -8.96 -0.81 -35.87
C ARG A 64 -9.38 -2.20 -36.33
N PHE A 65 -8.71 -3.21 -35.81
CA PHE A 65 -9.14 -4.59 -35.99
C PHE A 65 -10.32 -4.87 -35.05
N PRO A 66 -11.45 -5.40 -35.55
CA PRO A 66 -12.51 -5.85 -34.66
C PRO A 66 -11.99 -7.02 -33.81
N PHE A 67 -12.39 -7.06 -32.54
CA PHE A 67 -12.13 -8.23 -31.70
C PHE A 67 -12.92 -9.41 -32.27
N THR A 68 -12.21 -10.46 -32.68
CA THR A 68 -12.79 -11.69 -33.26
C THR A 68 -12.84 -12.85 -32.27
N GLY A 69 -12.35 -12.66 -31.04
CA GLY A 69 -12.44 -13.65 -29.99
C GLY A 69 -13.86 -13.78 -29.45
N ASN A 70 -14.12 -14.87 -28.75
CA ASN A 70 -15.34 -14.99 -27.95
C ASN A 70 -15.12 -14.22 -26.65
N PRO A 71 -15.85 -13.12 -26.40
CA PRO A 71 -15.72 -12.39 -25.14
C PRO A 71 -16.31 -13.22 -24.01
N GLY A 72 -15.68 -13.18 -22.84
CA GLY A 72 -16.15 -13.88 -21.66
C GLY A 72 -15.03 -14.63 -20.94
N ILE A 73 -15.38 -15.27 -19.84
CA ILE A 73 -14.47 -16.11 -19.08
C ILE A 73 -14.22 -17.42 -19.84
N SER A 74 -12.95 -17.73 -20.08
CA SER A 74 -12.54 -18.95 -20.80
C SER A 74 -12.13 -20.01 -19.78
N ILE A 75 -13.11 -20.64 -19.14
CA ILE A 75 -12.88 -21.77 -18.24
C ILE A 75 -13.78 -22.95 -18.64
N ASP A 76 -13.29 -24.17 -18.39
CA ASP A 76 -13.98 -25.40 -18.80
C ASP A 76 -15.18 -25.76 -17.91
N GLN A 77 -15.39 -25.03 -16.81
CA GLN A 77 -16.45 -25.28 -15.84
C GLN A 77 -17.64 -24.35 -16.07
N ASP A 78 -18.85 -24.86 -15.80
CA ASP A 78 -20.05 -24.03 -15.79
C ASP A 78 -19.96 -22.98 -14.67
N THR A 79 -20.15 -21.72 -15.03
CA THR A 79 -20.06 -20.59 -14.12
C THR A 79 -21.36 -20.33 -13.36
N ALA A 80 -22.47 -20.96 -13.77
CA ALA A 80 -23.78 -20.74 -13.17
C ALA A 80 -23.82 -21.11 -11.67
N ASP A 81 -23.08 -22.14 -11.28
CA ASP A 81 -23.03 -22.64 -9.91
C ASP A 81 -21.82 -22.11 -9.11
N MET A 82 -20.98 -21.27 -9.73
CA MET A 82 -19.78 -20.74 -9.07
C MET A 82 -20.10 -19.63 -8.07
N THR A 83 -19.51 -19.74 -6.90
CA THR A 83 -19.53 -18.71 -5.88
C THR A 83 -18.41 -17.68 -6.12
N PRO A 84 -18.49 -16.47 -5.53
CA PRO A 84 -17.38 -15.51 -5.57
C PRO A 84 -16.04 -16.08 -5.09
N LEU A 85 -16.06 -17.06 -4.17
CA LEU A 85 -14.86 -17.72 -3.67
C LEU A 85 -14.23 -18.65 -4.71
N ASP A 86 -15.05 -19.26 -5.57
CA ASP A 86 -14.56 -20.09 -6.68
C ASP A 86 -13.80 -19.23 -7.69
N PHE A 87 -14.36 -18.07 -8.06
CA PHE A 87 -13.67 -17.10 -8.92
C PHE A 87 -12.37 -16.59 -8.28
N PHE A 88 -12.36 -16.34 -6.96
CA PHE A 88 -11.13 -15.98 -6.26
C PHE A 88 -10.08 -17.09 -6.36
N SER A 89 -10.49 -18.35 -6.20
CA SER A 89 -9.60 -19.51 -6.25
C SER A 89 -9.01 -19.76 -7.64
N LEU A 90 -9.63 -19.26 -8.71
CA LEU A 90 -9.03 -19.25 -10.06
C LEU A 90 -7.85 -18.29 -10.17
N LEU A 91 -7.88 -17.18 -9.43
CA LEU A 91 -6.82 -16.17 -9.44
C LEU A 91 -5.74 -16.44 -8.38
N CYS A 92 -6.16 -16.91 -7.21
CA CYS A 92 -5.33 -17.18 -6.05
C CYS A 92 -5.49 -18.64 -5.66
N ASP A 93 -4.96 -19.52 -6.51
CA ASP A 93 -5.03 -20.96 -6.27
C ASP A 93 -4.18 -21.37 -5.05
N ASN A 94 -4.34 -22.62 -4.64
CA ASN A 94 -3.60 -23.15 -3.50
C ASN A 94 -2.09 -23.02 -3.66
N ARG A 95 -1.56 -23.13 -4.89
CA ARG A 95 -0.12 -23.06 -5.17
C ARG A 95 0.42 -21.66 -4.93
N ILE A 96 -0.31 -20.64 -5.36
CA ILE A 96 0.03 -19.23 -5.11
C ILE A 96 -0.01 -18.96 -3.62
N ILE A 97 -1.08 -19.38 -2.92
CA ILE A 97 -1.18 -19.15 -1.47
C ILE A 97 -0.05 -19.85 -0.73
N ASP A 98 0.25 -21.11 -1.06
CA ASP A 98 1.33 -21.87 -0.41
C ASP A 98 2.68 -21.19 -0.68
N ARG A 99 2.90 -20.69 -1.90
CA ARG A 99 4.12 -19.93 -2.22
C ARG A 99 4.25 -18.64 -1.42
N VAL A 100 3.15 -17.92 -1.21
CA VAL A 100 3.15 -16.70 -0.39
C VAL A 100 3.48 -17.03 1.07
N VAL A 101 2.93 -18.12 1.61
CA VAL A 101 3.24 -18.60 2.97
C VAL A 101 4.74 -18.90 3.10
N ASP A 102 5.29 -19.69 2.18
CA ASP A 102 6.71 -20.08 2.19
C ASP A 102 7.63 -18.85 2.10
N GLU A 103 7.30 -17.92 1.21
CA GLU A 103 8.07 -16.70 1.02
C GLU A 103 8.03 -15.79 2.24
N THR A 104 6.84 -15.59 2.81
CA THR A 104 6.64 -14.72 3.98
C THR A 104 7.41 -15.26 5.18
N ASN A 105 7.34 -16.58 5.41
CA ASN A 105 8.07 -17.21 6.50
C ASN A 105 9.58 -17.15 6.29
N ARG A 106 10.05 -17.47 5.08
CA ARG A 106 11.48 -17.37 4.75
C ARG A 106 12.03 -15.96 4.93
N PHE A 107 11.29 -14.95 4.49
CA PHE A 107 11.68 -13.56 4.65
C PHE A 107 11.81 -13.17 6.12
N ALA A 108 10.86 -13.58 6.96
CA ALA A 108 10.89 -13.28 8.38
C ALA A 108 12.04 -13.99 9.12
N GLU A 109 12.40 -15.20 8.71
CA GLU A 109 13.60 -15.89 9.22
C GLU A 109 14.90 -15.17 8.86
N GLN A 110 14.95 -14.54 7.68
CA GLN A 110 16.13 -13.83 7.18
C GLN A 110 16.27 -12.42 7.77
N THR A 111 15.15 -11.73 8.01
CA THR A 111 15.11 -10.30 8.36
C THR A 111 14.63 -10.01 9.78
N GLY A 112 14.21 -11.04 10.52
CA GLY A 112 13.67 -10.89 11.86
C GLY A 112 14.59 -10.09 12.79
N GLU A 113 14.04 -9.03 13.38
CA GLU A 113 14.76 -8.22 14.37
C GLU A 113 15.13 -9.04 15.60
N ARG A 114 16.34 -8.83 16.13
CA ARG A 114 16.81 -9.51 17.34
C ARG A 114 15.93 -9.10 18.52
N GLY A 115 15.12 -10.04 19.02
CA GLY A 115 14.22 -9.83 20.16
C GLY A 115 12.74 -9.94 19.83
N CYS A 116 12.36 -9.87 18.54
CA CYS A 116 11.01 -10.15 18.08
C CYS A 116 10.88 -11.63 17.72
N ILE A 117 9.98 -12.35 18.40
CA ILE A 117 9.70 -13.75 18.09
C ILE A 117 8.70 -13.79 16.94
N TRP A 118 9.19 -13.97 15.71
CA TRP A 118 8.33 -14.29 14.57
C TRP A 118 7.72 -15.69 14.74
N ARG A 119 6.44 -15.82 14.41
CA ARG A 119 5.76 -17.11 14.32
C ARG A 119 5.44 -17.39 12.86
N PRO A 120 5.76 -18.59 12.34
CA PRO A 120 5.43 -18.93 10.97
C PRO A 120 3.93 -18.77 10.71
N VAL A 121 3.60 -18.04 9.64
CA VAL A 121 2.23 -17.86 9.19
C VAL A 121 1.73 -19.12 8.51
N THR A 122 0.43 -19.34 8.61
CA THR A 122 -0.30 -20.44 8.00
C THR A 122 -1.06 -19.97 6.77
N LYS A 123 -1.46 -20.93 5.93
CA LYS A 123 -2.35 -20.69 4.79
C LYS A 123 -3.63 -19.94 5.18
N ALA A 124 -4.26 -20.35 6.29
CA ALA A 124 -5.48 -19.74 6.78
C ALA A 124 -5.27 -18.25 7.13
N GLU A 125 -4.15 -17.92 7.80
CA GLU A 125 -3.82 -16.54 8.15
C GLU A 125 -3.58 -15.69 6.89
N ILE A 126 -2.86 -16.21 5.90
CA ILE A 126 -2.67 -15.52 4.62
C ILE A 126 -4.01 -15.30 3.88
N CYS A 127 -4.91 -16.28 3.90
CA CYS A 127 -6.26 -16.10 3.34
C CYS A 127 -7.05 -15.00 4.08
N VAL A 128 -6.92 -14.89 5.40
CA VAL A 128 -7.51 -13.79 6.18
C VAL A 128 -6.90 -12.44 5.78
N VAL A 129 -5.58 -12.37 5.56
CA VAL A 129 -4.93 -11.15 5.07
C VAL A 129 -5.48 -10.72 3.71
N PHE A 130 -5.66 -11.66 2.76
CA PHE A 130 -6.28 -11.33 1.48
C PHE A 130 -7.72 -10.85 1.63
N ALA A 131 -8.52 -11.51 2.46
CA ALA A 131 -9.89 -11.09 2.75
C ALA A 131 -9.94 -9.67 3.34
N LEU A 132 -9.03 -9.34 4.27
CA LEU A 132 -8.90 -8.01 4.85
C LEU A 132 -8.52 -6.96 3.80
N LYS A 133 -7.59 -7.28 2.89
CA LYS A 133 -7.20 -6.37 1.80
C LYS A 133 -8.34 -6.12 0.81
N MET A 134 -9.10 -7.15 0.45
CA MET A 134 -10.29 -6.99 -0.38
C MET A 134 -11.35 -6.15 0.30
N LEU A 135 -11.59 -6.39 1.60
CA LEU A 135 -12.53 -5.62 2.39
C LEU A 135 -12.13 -4.14 2.45
N GLY A 136 -10.85 -3.83 2.67
CA GLY A 136 -10.32 -2.46 2.61
C GLY A 136 -10.37 -1.82 1.22
N GLY A 137 -10.43 -2.64 0.15
CA GLY A 137 -10.69 -2.15 -1.21
C GLY A 137 -12.14 -1.72 -1.44
N ILE A 138 -13.09 -2.41 -0.81
CA ILE A 138 -14.52 -2.10 -0.86
C ILE A 138 -14.86 -0.94 0.09
N VAL A 139 -14.34 -1.03 1.31
CA VAL A 139 -14.52 -0.07 2.39
C VAL A 139 -13.26 0.79 2.48
N LYS A 140 -13.30 1.95 1.85
CA LYS A 140 -12.16 2.87 1.87
C LYS A 140 -12.19 3.75 3.12
N MET A 141 -11.11 3.68 3.89
CA MET A 141 -10.75 4.70 4.89
C MET A 141 -9.71 5.64 4.27
N PRO A 142 -9.67 6.92 4.68
CA PRO A 142 -8.66 7.85 4.20
C PRO A 142 -7.25 7.32 4.50
N ASP A 143 -7.06 6.77 5.70
CA ASP A 143 -5.80 6.15 6.12
C ASP A 143 -6.01 4.67 6.47
N GLN A 144 -5.01 3.84 6.15
CA GLN A 144 -5.06 2.41 6.43
C GLN A 144 -5.14 2.12 7.93
N GLU A 145 -4.49 2.94 8.74
CA GLU A 145 -4.45 2.81 10.21
C GLU A 145 -5.84 2.95 10.85
N MET A 146 -6.72 3.76 10.23
CA MET A 146 -8.07 3.96 10.74
C MET A 146 -8.93 2.69 10.66
N ASN A 147 -8.56 1.70 9.83
CA ASN A 147 -9.25 0.39 9.84
C ASN A 147 -9.08 -0.38 11.15
N TRP A 148 -8.09 0.01 11.96
CA TRP A 148 -7.75 -0.63 13.23
C TRP A 148 -8.08 0.25 14.44
N SER A 149 -8.71 1.42 14.22
CA SER A 149 -9.10 2.32 15.30
C SER A 149 -10.18 1.69 16.17
N LYS A 150 -10.07 1.95 17.48
CA LYS A 150 -11.09 1.60 18.48
C LYS A 150 -12.00 2.77 18.84
N ASP A 151 -11.81 3.91 18.18
CA ASP A 151 -12.70 5.06 18.32
C ASP A 151 -14.11 4.67 17.87
N GLU A 152 -15.12 4.92 18.70
CA GLU A 152 -16.52 4.61 18.42
C GLU A 152 -17.02 5.26 17.12
N LEU A 153 -16.47 6.42 16.75
CA LEU A 153 -16.83 7.11 15.50
C LEU A 153 -16.26 6.43 14.25
N LEU A 154 -15.19 5.66 14.40
CA LEU A 154 -14.49 4.95 13.33
C LEU A 154 -14.70 3.43 13.41
N GLU A 155 -15.36 2.94 14.47
CA GLU A 155 -15.65 1.54 14.69
C GLU A 155 -16.57 1.02 13.59
N ARG A 156 -16.12 -0.03 12.90
CA ARG A 156 -16.88 -0.70 11.84
C ARG A 156 -17.21 -2.12 12.28
N PRO A 157 -18.50 -2.49 12.40
CA PRO A 157 -18.93 -3.82 12.85
C PRO A 157 -18.35 -4.98 12.01
N ILE A 158 -17.99 -4.71 10.76
CA ILE A 158 -17.46 -5.70 9.81
C ILE A 158 -16.01 -6.09 10.14
N PHE A 159 -15.24 -5.19 10.76
CA PHE A 159 -13.88 -5.48 11.25
C PHE A 159 -13.87 -6.01 12.69
N PHE A 160 -14.90 -5.68 13.47
CA PHE A 160 -15.05 -6.13 14.84
C PHE A 160 -16.45 -6.72 15.06
N CYS A 161 -16.59 -8.02 14.82
CA CYS A 161 -17.74 -8.78 15.31
C CYS A 161 -17.69 -8.77 16.85
N ARG A 162 -18.51 -7.92 17.50
CA ARG A 162 -18.77 -8.05 18.94
C ARG A 162 -19.49 -9.38 19.17
N LYS A 163 -18.84 -10.28 19.91
CA LYS A 163 -19.46 -11.50 20.46
C LYS A 163 -20.38 -11.16 21.62
#